data_AF-A0A2K4GE28-F1
#
_entry.id   AF-A0A2K4GE28-F1
#
_cell.length_a   1.000
_cell.length_b   1.000
_cell.length_c   1.000
_cell.angle_alpha   90.00
_cell.angle_beta   90.00
_cell.angle_gamma   90.00
#
_symmetry.space_group_name_H-M   'P 1'
#
loop_
_entity.id
_entity.type
_entity.pdbx_description
1 polymer ?
#
loop_
_entity_poly.entity_id
_entity_poly.type
_entity_poly.pdbx_seq_one_letter_code
_entity_poly.pdbx_strand_id
1 'polypeptide(L)'
;MKCLICQAAARTVHALGDWFEVKCSAGCGHFRVSANLAGKLALKNESFDVERTRRWLDMSRNDEPVPLISTYDYSVSLLHRDADA
;
A
#
# COMPACT_ATOMS: atom_id res chain seq x y z
N MET A 1 3.15 -12.39 7.44
CA MET A 1 2.97 -11.76 6.12
C MET A 1 3.94 -10.58 6.00
N LYS A 2 4.32 -10.18 4.79
CA LYS A 2 5.19 -9.01 4.57
C LYS A 2 4.34 -7.79 4.23
N CYS A 3 4.83 -6.60 4.55
CA CYS A 3 4.22 -5.34 4.14
C CYS A 3 4.27 -5.23 2.62
N LEU A 4 3.14 -4.94 1.96
CA LEU A 4 3.11 -4.74 0.51
C LEU A 4 3.98 -3.54 0.07
N ILE A 5 4.19 -2.58 0.97
CA ILE A 5 4.96 -1.36 0.69
C ILE A 5 6.45 -1.58 0.94
N CYS A 6 6.84 -1.86 2.19
CA CYS A 6 8.26 -1.92 2.59
C CYS A 6 8.82 -3.34 2.71
N GLN A 7 8.04 -4.38 2.40
CA GLN A 7 8.43 -5.79 2.53
C GLN A 7 8.86 -6.25 3.95
N ALA A 8 8.81 -5.36 4.94
CA ALA A 8 9.07 -5.67 6.35
C ALA A 8 7.96 -6.53 6.95
N ALA A 9 8.17 -7.03 8.17
CA ALA A 9 7.15 -7.78 8.89
C ALA A 9 5.87 -6.93 9.06
N ALA A 10 4.75 -7.45 8.58
CA ALA A 10 3.45 -6.81 8.74
C ALA A 10 2.36 -7.84 9.05
N ARG A 11 1.31 -7.36 9.71
CA ARG A 11 0.14 -8.16 10.03
C ARG A 11 -0.98 -7.79 9.07
N THR A 12 -1.50 -8.77 8.34
CA THR A 12 -2.77 -8.60 7.62
C THR A 12 -3.89 -8.76 8.65
N VAL A 13 -4.66 -7.69 8.85
CA VAL A 13 -5.74 -7.65 9.84
C VAL A 13 -7.03 -8.21 9.24
N HIS A 14 -7.27 -7.93 7.96
CA HIS A 14 -8.45 -8.37 7.26
C HIS A 14 -8.19 -8.58 5.77
N ALA A 15 -8.84 -9.58 5.19
CA ALA A 15 -8.77 -9.89 3.77
C ALA A 15 -10.20 -10.22 3.29
N LEU A 16 -11.11 -9.25 3.39
CA LEU A 16 -12.44 -9.39 2.82
C LEU A 16 -12.36 -9.03 1.35
N GLY A 17 -12.54 -10.03 0.48
CA GLY A 17 -12.86 -9.97 -0.95
C GLY A 17 -12.13 -8.93 -1.81
N ASP A 18 -12.43 -7.66 -1.55
CA ASP A 18 -12.06 -6.51 -2.38
C ASP A 18 -10.83 -5.76 -1.86
N TRP A 19 -10.41 -5.96 -0.61
CA TRP A 19 -9.25 -5.27 -0.02
C TRP A 19 -8.55 -6.04 1.10
N PHE A 20 -7.28 -5.71 1.28
CA PHE A 20 -6.39 -6.23 2.32
C PHE A 20 -6.04 -5.13 3.31
N GLU A 21 -6.43 -5.31 4.56
CA GLU A 21 -5.97 -4.45 5.66
C GLU A 21 -4.61 -4.89 6.14
N VAL A 22 -3.64 -3.99 6.12
CA VAL A 22 -2.26 -4.26 6.50
C VAL A 22 -1.84 -3.29 7.59
N LYS A 23 -1.38 -3.85 8.71
CA LYS A 23 -0.75 -3.11 9.80
C LYS A 23 0.75 -3.42 9.81
N CYS A 24 1.51 -2.44 9.38
CA CYS A 24 2.96 -2.48 9.33
C CYS A 24 3.57 -1.81 10.56
N SER A 25 4.42 -2.54 11.29
CA SER A 25 5.15 -2.02 12.45
C SER A 25 6.44 -1.27 12.07
N ALA A 26 6.90 -1.38 10.82
CA ALA A 26 8.16 -0.78 10.35
C ALA A 26 8.03 0.69 9.89
N GLY A 27 6.87 1.33 10.10
CA GLY A 27 6.66 2.76 9.81
C GLY A 27 5.69 3.08 8.66
N CYS A 28 5.18 2.10 7.91
CA CYS A 28 4.06 2.35 7.00
C CYS A 28 2.73 2.52 7.77
N GLY A 29 2.66 2.00 9.00
CA GLY A 29 1.51 2.11 9.88
C GLY A 29 0.33 1.25 9.40
N HIS A 30 -0.89 1.76 9.58
CA HIS A 30 -2.13 1.07 9.24
C HIS A 30 -2.70 1.60 7.91
N PHE A 31 -3.03 0.70 6.99
CA PHE A 31 -3.56 1.02 5.67
C PHE A 31 -4.32 -0.17 5.06
N ARG A 32 -5.13 0.09 4.04
CA ARG A 32 -5.78 -0.93 3.22
C ARG A 32 -5.25 -0.89 1.79
N VAL A 33 -5.27 -2.01 1.10
CA VAL A 33 -4.88 -2.13 -0.31
C VAL A 33 -5.94 -2.90 -1.06
N SER A 34 -6.45 -2.40 -2.17
CA SER A 34 -7.40 -3.15 -2.99
C SER A 34 -6.80 -4.48 -3.45
N ALA A 35 -7.57 -5.56 -3.39
CA ALA A 35 -7.10 -6.89 -3.77
C ALA A 35 -6.65 -6.95 -5.23
N ASN A 36 -7.33 -6.20 -6.10
CA ASN A 36 -6.94 -6.03 -7.50
C ASN A 36 -5.57 -5.34 -7.64
N LEU A 37 -5.28 -4.31 -6.83
CA LEU A 37 -3.97 -3.66 -6.84
C LEU A 37 -2.88 -4.60 -6.34
N ALA A 38 -3.10 -5.27 -5.21
CA ALA A 38 -2.15 -6.24 -4.66
C ALA A 38 -1.85 -7.36 -5.68
N GLY A 39 -2.88 -7.85 -6.38
CA GLY A 39 -2.72 -8.82 -7.47
C GLY A 39 -1.93 -8.27 -8.66
N LYS A 40 -2.20 -7.03 -9.09
CA LYS A 40 -1.44 -6.37 -10.18
C LYS A 40 0.03 -6.20 -9.84
N LEU A 41 0.35 -5.79 -8.62
CA LEU A 41 1.73 -5.61 -8.17
C LEU A 41 2.48 -6.94 -8.17
N ALA A 42 1.86 -8.00 -7.63
CA ALA A 42 2.43 -9.34 -7.65
C ALA A 42 2.62 -9.86 -9.09
N LEU A 43 1.67 -9.62 -9.99
CA LEU A 43 1.72 -10.08 -11.38
C LEU A 43 2.80 -9.34 -12.18
N LYS A 44 2.92 -8.02 -12.00
CA LYS A 44 3.88 -7.18 -12.70
C LYS A 44 5.27 -7.13 -12.04
N ASN A 45 5.41 -7.78 -10.88
CA ASN A 45 6.59 -7.66 -10.02
C ASN A 45 6.91 -6.19 -9.68
N GLU A 46 5.87 -5.35 -9.62
CA GLU A 46 5.95 -3.94 -9.25
C GLU A 46 5.95 -3.82 -7.72
N SER A 47 6.60 -2.78 -7.22
CA SER A 47 6.65 -2.46 -5.80
C SER A 47 6.30 -1.01 -5.56
N PHE A 48 5.71 -0.74 -4.40
CA PHE A 48 5.46 0.63 -3.99
C PHE A 48 6.77 1.34 -3.66
N ASP A 49 6.84 2.62 -3.98
CA ASP A 49 7.82 3.52 -3.40
C ASP A 49 7.50 3.71 -1.90
N VAL A 50 8.42 3.32 -1.04
CA VAL A 50 8.21 3.32 0.41
C VAL A 50 8.01 4.74 0.94
N GLU A 51 8.81 5.70 0.49
CA GLU A 51 8.75 7.07 0.99
C GLU A 51 7.51 7.80 0.48
N ARG A 52 7.25 7.70 -0.84
CA ARG A 52 6.11 8.34 -1.49
C ARG A 52 4.79 7.79 -0.93
N THR A 53 4.69 6.48 -0.78
CA THR A 53 3.49 5.84 -0.21
C THR A 53 3.32 6.19 1.27
N ARG A 54 4.39 6.29 2.06
CA ARG A 54 4.29 6.74 3.46
C ARG A 54 3.77 8.16 3.56
N ARG A 55 4.28 9.08 2.75
CA ARG A 55 3.79 10.48 2.72
C ARG A 55 2.33 10.53 2.31
N TRP A 56 1.93 9.77 1.29
CA TRP A 56 0.54 9.67 0.88
C TRP A 56 -0.35 9.15 2.02
N LEU A 57 0.05 8.07 2.69
CA LEU A 57 -0.68 7.51 3.82
C LEU A 57 -0.83 8.51 4.97
N ASP A 58 0.20 9.31 5.25
CA ASP A 58 0.16 10.31 6.31
C ASP A 58 -0.80 11.47 5.96
N MET A 59 -0.82 11.89 4.69
CA MET A 59 -1.78 12.88 4.21
C MET A 59 -3.22 12.35 4.24
N SER A 60 -3.45 11.15 3.70
CA SER A 60 -4.79 10.53 3.63
C SER A 60 -5.37 10.17 5.00
N ARG A 61 -4.52 9.97 6.02
CA ARG A 61 -4.95 9.73 7.40
C ARG A 61 -5.71 10.89 8.03
N ASN A 62 -5.54 12.11 7.52
CA ASN A 62 -6.31 13.26 8.00
C ASN A 62 -7.79 13.14 7.65
N ASP A 63 -8.12 12.46 6.54
CA ASP A 63 -9.48 12.30 6.07
C ASP A 63 -10.09 10.96 6.51
N GLU A 64 -9.32 9.86 6.40
CA GLU A 64 -9.77 8.53 6.78
C GLU A 64 -8.73 7.84 7.68
N PRO A 65 -9.11 7.34 8.88
CA PRO A 65 -8.16 6.76 9.82
C PRO A 65 -7.45 5.49 9.30
N VAL A 66 -8.03 4.82 8.30
CA VAL A 66 -7.44 3.65 7.64
C VAL A 66 -7.56 3.82 6.12
N PRO A 67 -6.65 4.57 5.49
CA PRO A 67 -6.77 4.91 4.08
C PRO A 67 -6.66 3.67 3.20
N LEU A 68 -7.52 3.60 2.18
CA LEU A 68 -7.53 2.56 1.16
C LEU A 68 -6.72 2.99 -0.07
N ILE A 69 -5.65 2.25 -0.37
CA ILE A 69 -4.90 2.41 -1.60
C ILE A 69 -5.60 1.61 -2.70
N SER A 70 -6.32 2.31 -3.56
CA SER A 70 -6.90 1.73 -4.77
C SER A 70 -5.91 1.76 -5.94
N THR A 71 -6.24 1.03 -7.01
CA THR A 71 -5.50 1.15 -8.29
C THR A 71 -5.51 2.57 -8.85
N TYR A 72 -6.53 3.37 -8.54
CA TYR A 72 -6.61 4.76 -8.97
C TYR A 72 -5.59 5.61 -8.20
N ASP A 73 -5.58 5.51 -6.86
CA ASP A 73 -4.65 6.27 -6.01
C ASP A 73 -3.20 5.92 -6.31
N TYR A 74 -2.91 4.64 -6.53
CA TYR A 74 -1.59 4.17 -6.95
C TYR A 74 -1.10 4.85 -8.23
N SER A 75 -1.99 4.99 -9.21
CA SER A 75 -1.65 5.57 -10.52
C SER A 75 -1.55 7.10 -10.45
N VAL A 76 -2.53 7.75 -9.82
CA VAL A 76 -2.62 9.22 -9.77
C VAL A 76 -1.56 9.81 -8.84
N SER A 77 -1.30 9.15 -7.71
CA SER A 77 -0.28 9.60 -6.75
C SER A 77 1.11 9.05 -7.09
N LEU A 78 1.24 8.37 -8.23
CA LEU A 78 2.48 7.78 -8.74
C LEU A 78 3.21 6.95 -7.69
N LEU A 79 2.48 6.10 -6.94
CA LEU A 79 3.04 5.37 -5.81
C LEU A 79 3.96 4.20 -6.20
N HIS A 80 4.15 3.96 -7.51
CA HIS A 80 5.10 2.99 -8.00
C HIS A 80 6.53 3.46 -7.72
N ARG A 81 7.43 2.51 -7.43
CA ARG A 81 8.86 2.78 -7.44
C ARG A 81 9.26 3.14 -8.86
N ASP A 82 9.87 4.30 -9.06
CA ASP A 82 10.44 4.65 -10.35
C ASP A 82 11.52 3.60 -10.67
N ALA A 83 11.42 2.97 -11.84
CA ALA A 83 12.53 2.20 -12.35
C ALA A 83 13.63 3.22 -12.65
N ASP A 84 14.67 3.25 -11.81
CA ASP A 84 15.85 4.07 -12.05
C ASP A 84 16.25 3.93 -13.53
N ALA A 85 16.39 5.08 -14.18
CA ALA A 85 16.85 5.23 -15.56
C ALA A 85 18.27 4.67 -15.77
#